data_AF-A0A5R9N6T3-F1
#
_entry.id   AF-A0A5R9N6T3-F1
#
_cell.length_a   1.000
_cell.length_b   1.000
_cell.length_c   1.000
_cell.angle_alpha   90.00
_cell.angle_beta   90.00
_cell.angle_gamma   90.00
#
_symmetry.space_group_name_H-M   'P 1'
#
loop_
_entity.id
_entity.type
_entity.pdbx_description
1 polymer ?
#
loop_
_entity_poly.entity_id
_entity_poly.type
_entity_poly.pdbx_seq_one_letter_code
_entity_poly.pdbx_strand_id
1 'polypeptide(L)'
;MDETIEQLLHLSAQTETLMAVYDGDDRLRYANSAFRSAYFIEPEETPLWPDLMRRNFHLGRGTVIRTENFEEWLRSTQSRRGKIGYRAFETDLSDGRWLWMTEAVQKNGWMLCIASDITRLKVHGRPVRQDRDQAIKASYPDELTGVANRRFVMARV
;
A
#
# COMPACT_ATOMS: atom_id res chain seq x y z
N MET A 1 -20.08 23.14 -9.13
CA MET A 1 -19.07 22.41 -8.33
C MET A 1 -18.50 23.43 -7.36
N ASP A 2 -18.33 23.08 -6.09
CA ASP A 2 -17.72 23.97 -5.09
C ASP A 2 -16.30 24.34 -5.55
N GLU A 3 -15.96 25.63 -5.59
CA GLU A 3 -14.63 26.13 -5.98
C GLU A 3 -13.53 25.42 -5.21
N THR A 4 -13.79 25.10 -3.93
CA THR A 4 -12.87 24.36 -3.06
C THR A 4 -12.56 22.96 -3.61
N ILE A 5 -13.58 22.25 -4.11
CA ILE A 5 -13.43 20.90 -4.66
C ILE A 5 -12.64 20.96 -5.97
N GLU A 6 -12.89 21.97 -6.80
CA GLU A 6 -12.15 22.16 -8.05
C GLU A 6 -10.66 22.43 -7.80
N GLN A 7 -10.35 23.34 -6.87
CA GLN A 7 -8.96 23.61 -6.48
C GLN A 7 -8.29 22.37 -5.87
N LEU A 8 -9.00 21.60 -5.03
CA LEU A 8 -8.49 20.35 -4.48
C LEU A 8 -8.13 19.35 -5.59
N LEU A 9 -8.99 19.19 -6.61
CA LEU A 9 -8.73 18.30 -7.74
C LEU A 9 -7.51 18.77 -8.53
N HIS A 10 -7.40 20.07 -8.85
CA HIS A 10 -6.24 20.63 -9.54
C HIS A 10 -4.93 20.41 -8.77
N LEU A 11 -4.90 20.72 -7.48
CA LEU A 11 -3.72 20.53 -6.65
C LEU A 11 -3.35 19.05 -6.51
N SER A 12 -4.36 18.17 -6.36
CA SER A 12 -4.12 16.73 -6.30
C SER A 12 -3.58 16.17 -7.62
N ALA A 13 -3.82 16.82 -8.76
CA ALA A 13 -3.24 16.44 -10.06
C ALA A 13 -1.78 16.89 -10.23
N GLN A 14 -1.31 17.87 -9.45
CA GLN A 14 0.05 18.42 -9.51
C GLN A 14 1.02 17.80 -8.49
N THR A 15 0.52 17.15 -7.45
CA THR A 15 1.36 16.51 -6.43
C THR A 15 1.98 15.20 -6.93
N GLU A 16 3.19 14.90 -6.44
CA GLU A 16 3.84 13.59 -6.62
C GLU A 16 3.24 12.51 -5.72
N THR A 17 2.43 12.88 -4.71
CA THR A 17 1.69 11.94 -3.89
C THR A 17 0.65 11.22 -4.74
N LEU A 18 0.70 9.90 -4.76
CA LEU A 18 -0.26 9.09 -5.49
C LEU A 18 -1.62 9.15 -4.77
N MET A 19 -2.70 9.41 -5.50
CA MET A 19 -4.05 9.45 -4.96
C MET A 19 -5.02 8.72 -5.89
N ALA A 20 -5.83 7.82 -5.34
CA ALA A 20 -6.90 7.14 -6.04
C ALA A 20 -8.14 6.95 -5.15
N VAL A 21 -9.31 6.97 -5.77
CA VAL A 21 -10.59 6.70 -5.10
C VAL A 21 -11.29 5.56 -5.83
N TYR A 22 -11.74 4.58 -5.07
CA TYR A 22 -12.55 3.45 -5.54
C TYR A 22 -13.96 3.54 -4.96
N ASP A 23 -14.96 3.14 -5.73
CA ASP A 23 -16.33 2.98 -5.25
C ASP A 23 -16.53 1.62 -4.53
N GLY A 24 -17.76 1.35 -4.09
CA GLY A 24 -18.11 0.14 -3.34
C GLY A 24 -17.94 -1.17 -4.14
N ASP A 25 -17.82 -1.10 -5.46
CA ASP A 25 -17.56 -2.25 -6.33
C ASP A 25 -16.06 -2.40 -6.66
N ASP A 26 -15.20 -1.64 -5.96
CA ASP A 26 -13.75 -1.59 -6.17
C ASP A 26 -13.37 -1.11 -7.59
N ARG A 27 -14.23 -0.29 -8.20
CA ARG A 27 -13.96 0.38 -9.48
C ARG A 27 -13.29 1.72 -9.24
N LEU A 28 -12.23 2.00 -10.00
CA LEU A 28 -11.54 3.28 -9.93
C LEU A 28 -12.44 4.42 -10.42
N ARG A 29 -12.70 5.41 -9.56
CA ARG A 29 -13.51 6.60 -9.87
C ARG A 29 -12.67 7.86 -10.03
N TYR A 30 -11.53 7.91 -9.34
CA TYR A 30 -10.58 8.99 -9.47
C TYR A 30 -9.17 8.43 -9.31
N ALA A 31 -8.24 8.94 -10.11
CA ALA A 31 -6.81 8.77 -9.90
C ALA A 31 -6.09 9.99 -10.46
N ASN A 32 -5.19 10.55 -9.66
CA ASN A 32 -4.34 11.64 -10.12
C ASN A 32 -3.26 11.15 -11.09
N SER A 33 -2.56 12.10 -11.72
CA SER A 33 -1.50 11.85 -12.70
C SER A 33 -0.40 10.92 -12.14
N ALA A 34 0.01 11.13 -10.89
CA ALA A 34 1.01 10.33 -10.20
C ALA A 34 0.58 8.86 -10.04
N PHE A 35 -0.66 8.61 -9.57
CA PHE A 35 -1.20 7.25 -9.42
C PHE A 35 -1.38 6.57 -10.78
N ARG A 36 -1.93 7.29 -11.77
CA ARG A 36 -2.11 6.76 -13.13
C ARG A 36 -0.80 6.36 -13.78
N SER A 37 0.24 7.18 -13.62
CA SER A 37 1.58 6.90 -14.14
C SER A 37 2.20 5.67 -13.45
N ALA A 38 2.10 5.59 -12.12
CA ALA A 38 2.65 4.46 -11.35
C ALA A 38 1.99 3.12 -11.70
N TYR A 39 0.69 3.13 -12.01
CA TYR A 39 -0.10 1.93 -12.28
C TYR A 39 -0.51 1.77 -13.76
N PHE A 40 0.07 2.56 -14.66
CA PHE A 40 -0.13 2.47 -16.12
C PHE A 40 -1.63 2.45 -16.49
N ILE A 41 -2.34 3.47 -16.02
CA ILE A 41 -3.79 3.65 -16.23
C ILE A 41 -3.98 4.78 -17.22
N GLU A 42 -4.69 4.53 -18.32
CA GLU A 42 -4.99 5.56 -19.33
C GLU A 42 -5.93 6.64 -18.76
N PRO A 43 -5.93 7.88 -19.28
CA PRO A 43 -6.63 9.01 -18.65
C PRO A 43 -8.13 8.77 -18.39
N GLU A 44 -8.84 8.11 -19.30
CA GLU A 44 -10.27 7.81 -19.20
C GLU A 44 -10.56 6.43 -18.58
N GLU A 45 -9.53 5.64 -18.30
CA GLU A 45 -9.69 4.29 -17.80
C GLU A 45 -10.19 4.31 -16.35
N THR A 46 -11.21 3.48 -16.08
CA THR A 46 -11.84 3.27 -14.76
C THR A 46 -11.90 1.77 -14.45
N PRO A 47 -10.74 1.09 -14.34
CA PRO A 47 -10.70 -0.36 -14.20
C PRO A 47 -11.21 -0.80 -12.82
N LEU A 48 -11.66 -2.05 -12.73
CA LEU A 48 -11.76 -2.72 -11.45
C LEU A 48 -10.34 -2.93 -10.91
N TRP A 49 -10.14 -2.74 -9.61
CA TRP A 49 -8.86 -3.03 -8.94
C TRP A 49 -8.28 -4.41 -9.29
N PRO A 50 -9.04 -5.53 -9.28
CA PRO A 50 -8.46 -6.83 -9.63
C PRO A 50 -7.94 -6.91 -11.06
N ASP A 51 -8.60 -6.25 -12.02
CA ASP A 51 -8.17 -6.25 -13.42
C ASP A 51 -6.92 -5.40 -13.62
N LEU A 52 -6.85 -4.26 -12.93
CA LEU A 52 -5.66 -3.41 -12.89
C LEU A 52 -4.45 -4.19 -12.35
N MET A 53 -4.62 -4.86 -11.21
CA MET A 53 -3.54 -5.63 -10.58
C MET A 53 -3.10 -6.80 -11.44
N ARG A 54 -4.05 -7.54 -12.03
CA ARG A 54 -3.76 -8.67 -12.94
C ARG A 54 -2.98 -8.22 -14.17
N ARG A 55 -3.46 -7.17 -14.84
CA ARG A 55 -2.79 -6.59 -16.01
C ARG A 55 -1.35 -6.19 -15.70
N ASN A 56 -1.15 -5.48 -14.59
CA ASN A 56 0.15 -4.97 -14.20
C ASN A 56 1.11 -6.08 -13.76
N PHE A 57 0.62 -7.09 -13.06
CA PHE A 57 1.39 -8.27 -12.72
C PHE A 57 1.92 -9.00 -13.95
N HIS A 58 1.06 -9.29 -14.94
CA HIS A 58 1.48 -9.98 -16.17
C HIS A 58 2.47 -9.18 -17.02
N LEU A 59 2.43 -7.85 -16.93
CA LEU A 59 3.36 -6.96 -17.63
C LEU A 59 4.60 -6.59 -16.79
N GLY A 60 4.74 -7.14 -15.57
CA GLY A 60 5.89 -6.87 -14.70
C GLY A 60 6.02 -5.41 -14.26
N ARG A 61 4.89 -4.70 -14.16
CA ARG A 61 4.85 -3.25 -13.92
C ARG A 61 3.97 -2.90 -12.70
N GLY A 62 4.04 -1.65 -12.21
CA GLY A 62 3.31 -1.24 -11.01
C GLY A 62 3.89 -1.88 -9.74
N THR A 63 3.02 -2.26 -8.79
CA THR A 63 3.42 -2.90 -7.52
C THR A 63 4.11 -4.25 -7.75
N VAL A 64 5.23 -4.46 -7.06
CA VAL A 64 5.94 -5.74 -7.08
C VAL A 64 5.20 -6.76 -6.22
N ILE A 65 4.77 -7.85 -6.84
CA ILE A 65 4.07 -8.94 -6.16
C ILE A 65 4.92 -10.20 -6.32
N ARG A 66 5.46 -10.68 -5.19
CA ARG A 66 6.31 -11.87 -5.14
C ARG A 66 5.45 -13.05 -4.70
N THR A 67 4.88 -13.75 -5.66
CA THR A 67 4.02 -14.93 -5.42
C THR A 67 4.21 -15.95 -6.54
N GLU A 68 4.12 -17.24 -6.20
CA GLU A 68 4.12 -18.34 -7.17
C GLU A 68 2.74 -18.49 -7.85
N ASN A 69 1.67 -18.11 -7.14
CA ASN A 69 0.30 -18.14 -7.63
C ASN A 69 -0.37 -16.78 -7.47
N PHE A 70 -0.51 -16.05 -8.57
CA PHE A 70 -1.09 -14.72 -8.57
C PHE A 70 -2.59 -14.71 -8.28
N GLU A 71 -3.35 -15.66 -8.83
CA GLU A 71 -4.81 -15.68 -8.66
C GLU A 71 -5.21 -16.00 -7.21
N GLU A 72 -4.45 -16.85 -6.53
CA GLU A 72 -4.64 -17.08 -5.10
C GLU A 72 -4.31 -15.83 -4.27
N TRP A 73 -3.18 -15.17 -4.57
CA TRP A 73 -2.82 -13.90 -3.95
C TRP A 73 -3.90 -12.84 -4.17
N LEU A 74 -4.45 -12.76 -5.37
CA LEU A 74 -5.47 -11.79 -5.76
C LEU A 74 -6.76 -12.01 -4.96
N ARG A 75 -7.28 -13.24 -4.91
CA ARG A 75 -8.48 -13.57 -4.12
C ARG A 75 -8.29 -13.29 -2.63
N SER A 76 -7.15 -13.69 -2.08
CA SER A 76 -6.80 -13.45 -0.68
C SER A 76 -6.75 -11.95 -0.37
N THR A 77 -6.08 -11.17 -1.20
CA THR A 77 -5.97 -9.71 -1.03
C THR A 77 -7.33 -9.03 -1.17
N GLN A 78 -8.12 -9.40 -2.18
CA GLN A 78 -9.45 -8.84 -2.42
C GLN A 78 -10.39 -9.10 -1.23
N SER A 79 -10.34 -10.29 -0.62
CA SER A 79 -11.17 -10.62 0.56
C SER A 79 -10.91 -9.72 1.78
N ARG A 80 -9.68 -9.20 1.90
CA ARG A 80 -9.21 -8.36 3.02
C ARG A 80 -9.30 -6.86 2.71
N ARG A 81 -9.23 -6.50 1.43
CA ARG A 81 -9.34 -5.13 0.92
C ARG A 81 -10.68 -4.53 1.36
N GLY A 82 -10.66 -3.28 1.83
CA GLY A 82 -11.88 -2.59 2.26
C GLY A 82 -12.45 -3.03 3.61
N LYS A 83 -11.84 -4.00 4.32
CA LYS A 83 -12.38 -4.51 5.60
C LYS A 83 -11.92 -3.74 6.83
N ILE A 84 -10.77 -3.09 6.75
CA ILE A 84 -10.21 -2.27 7.84
C ILE A 84 -10.46 -0.81 7.47
N GLY A 85 -11.06 -0.03 8.39
CA GLY A 85 -11.44 1.36 8.13
C GLY A 85 -10.26 2.27 7.79
N TYR A 86 -9.08 1.98 8.35
CA TYR A 86 -7.83 2.62 7.97
C TYR A 86 -6.66 1.63 8.06
N ARG A 87 -5.82 1.57 7.02
CA ARG A 87 -4.57 0.78 7.05
C ARG A 87 -3.43 1.54 6.40
N ALA A 88 -2.21 1.27 6.84
CA ALA A 88 -0.99 1.80 6.25
C ALA A 88 0.09 0.71 6.15
N PHE A 89 0.83 0.69 5.04
CA PHE A 89 1.85 -0.33 4.77
C PHE A 89 2.87 0.15 3.74
N GLU A 90 4.06 -0.46 3.75
CA GLU A 90 5.09 -0.25 2.73
C GLU A 90 4.81 -1.13 1.49
N THR A 91 5.01 -0.61 0.29
CA THR A 91 4.95 -1.37 -0.96
C THR A 91 6.02 -0.88 -1.94
N ASP A 92 6.65 -1.78 -2.68
CA ASP A 92 7.61 -1.45 -3.72
C ASP A 92 6.97 -1.45 -5.12
N LEU A 93 7.44 -0.54 -5.96
CA LEU A 93 7.11 -0.48 -7.38
C LEU A 93 8.25 -1.07 -8.22
N SER A 94 7.88 -1.61 -9.38
CA SER A 94 8.79 -2.15 -10.40
C SER A 94 9.82 -1.15 -10.92
N ASP A 95 9.55 0.16 -10.81
CA ASP A 95 10.49 1.25 -11.15
C ASP A 95 11.54 1.52 -10.05
N GLY A 96 11.51 0.75 -8.96
CA GLY A 96 12.45 0.86 -7.84
C GLY A 96 11.98 1.79 -6.70
N ARG A 97 10.85 2.49 -6.86
CA ARG A 97 10.30 3.31 -5.79
C ARG A 97 9.75 2.48 -4.64
N TRP A 98 9.89 2.99 -3.43
CA TRP A 98 9.23 2.49 -2.24
C TRP A 98 8.16 3.48 -1.81
N LEU A 99 6.93 3.00 -1.64
CA LEU A 99 5.79 3.79 -1.24
C LEU A 99 5.38 3.47 0.19
N TRP A 100 5.05 4.51 0.94
CA TRP A 100 4.19 4.40 2.12
C TRP A 100 2.75 4.57 1.67
N MET A 101 2.01 3.47 1.60
CA MET A 101 0.63 3.41 1.16
C MET A 101 -0.31 3.52 2.36
N THR A 102 -1.37 4.29 2.23
CA THR A 102 -2.46 4.41 3.20
C THR A 102 -3.79 4.25 2.50
N GLU A 103 -4.72 3.55 3.15
CA GLU A 103 -6.08 3.38 2.65
C GLU A 103 -7.07 3.72 3.75
N ALA A 104 -8.09 4.51 3.41
CA ALA A 104 -9.21 4.85 4.28
C ALA A 104 -10.51 4.41 3.63
N VAL A 105 -11.39 3.74 4.38
CA VAL A 105 -12.58 3.08 3.86
C VAL A 105 -13.82 3.56 4.60
N GLN A 106 -14.84 3.94 3.83
CA GLN A 106 -16.16 4.32 4.33
C GLN A 106 -17.08 3.10 4.45
N LYS A 107 -18.15 3.24 5.25
CA LYS A 107 -19.14 2.15 5.47
C LYS A 107 -19.85 1.70 4.18
N ASN A 108 -19.97 2.58 3.19
CA ASN A 108 -20.56 2.31 1.88
C ASN A 108 -19.58 1.63 0.90
N GLY A 109 -18.38 1.24 1.36
CA GLY A 109 -17.36 0.57 0.56
C GLY A 109 -16.43 1.51 -0.22
N TRP A 110 -16.70 2.82 -0.25
CA TRP A 110 -15.80 3.77 -0.90
C TRP A 110 -14.45 3.80 -0.20
N MET A 111 -13.38 3.85 -0.98
CA MET A 111 -12.02 3.79 -0.48
C MET A 111 -11.17 4.88 -1.10
N LEU A 112 -10.45 5.62 -0.25
CA LEU A 112 -9.37 6.52 -0.64
C LEU A 112 -8.03 5.81 -0.43
N CYS A 113 -7.20 5.82 -1.45
CA CYS A 113 -5.87 5.25 -1.47
C CYS A 113 -4.86 6.39 -1.71
N ILE A 114 -3.91 6.57 -0.79
CA ILE A 114 -2.87 7.62 -0.87
C ILE A 114 -1.50 6.97 -0.64
N ALA A 115 -0.54 7.25 -1.53
CA ALA A 115 0.83 6.77 -1.39
C ALA A 115 1.86 7.90 -1.50
N SER A 116 2.82 7.93 -0.58
CA SER A 116 3.98 8.83 -0.63
C SER A 116 5.25 8.06 -0.95
N ASP A 117 6.12 8.63 -1.79
CA ASP A 117 7.43 8.04 -2.07
C ASP A 117 8.37 8.21 -0.86
N ILE A 118 8.83 7.08 -0.31
CA ILE A 118 9.74 6.98 0.82
C ILE A 118 11.11 6.39 0.42
N THR A 119 11.40 6.31 -0.88
CA THR A 119 12.64 5.72 -1.43
C THR A 119 13.88 6.34 -0.79
N ARG A 120 13.92 7.68 -0.71
CA ARG A 120 15.04 8.41 -0.09
C ARG A 120 15.18 8.12 1.40
N LEU A 121 14.08 7.85 2.11
CA LEU A 121 14.10 7.52 3.54
C LEU A 121 14.66 6.11 3.79
N LYS A 122 14.48 5.18 2.84
CA LYS A 122 15.07 3.83 2.92
C LYS A 122 16.58 3.82 2.66
N VAL A 123 17.09 4.67 1.77
CA VAL A 123 18.53 4.77 1.47
C VAL A 123 19.34 5.18 2.72
N HIS A 124 18.80 6.04 3.58
CA HIS A 124 19.45 6.47 4.82
C HIS A 124 19.17 5.55 6.04
N GLY A 125 18.27 4.56 5.90
CA GLY A 125 17.81 3.71 7.01
C GLY A 125 18.47 2.34 7.15
N ARG A 126 19.44 1.99 6.29
CA ARG A 126 20.10 0.66 6.33
C ARG A 126 20.77 0.31 7.67
N PRO A 127 21.47 1.21 8.39
CA PRO A 127 22.06 0.85 9.69
C PRO A 127 21.00 0.82 10.81
N VAL A 128 20.16 1.85 10.88
CA VAL A 128 19.27 2.08 12.03
C VAL A 128 18.13 1.05 12.13
N ARG A 129 17.65 0.53 10.99
CA ARG A 129 16.59 -0.49 10.99
C ARG A 129 17.12 -1.90 11.24
N GLN A 130 18.35 -2.22 10.81
CA GLN A 130 18.99 -3.50 11.13
C GLN A 130 19.25 -3.61 12.62
N ASP A 131 19.70 -2.54 13.28
CA ASP A 131 19.90 -2.54 14.73
C ASP A 131 18.59 -2.68 15.50
N ARG A 132 17.51 -2.02 15.04
CA ARG A 132 16.18 -2.15 15.65
C ARG A 132 15.60 -3.56 15.46
N ASP A 133 15.68 -4.11 14.26
CA ASP A 133 15.15 -5.45 13.98
C ASP A 133 16.00 -6.55 14.61
N GLN A 134 17.33 -6.37 14.75
CA GLN A 134 18.19 -7.23 15.55
C GLN A 134 17.88 -7.12 17.04
N ALA A 135 17.68 -5.91 17.58
CA ALA A 135 17.31 -5.73 18.98
C ALA A 135 15.93 -6.34 19.29
N ILE A 136 14.97 -6.21 18.37
CA ILE A 136 13.65 -6.85 18.50
C ILE A 136 13.78 -8.38 18.42
N LYS A 137 14.57 -8.92 17.48
CA LYS A 137 14.80 -10.38 17.37
C LYS A 137 15.60 -10.96 18.54
N ALA A 138 16.63 -10.28 19.01
CA ALA A 138 17.42 -10.66 20.19
C ALA A 138 16.62 -10.52 21.49
N SER A 139 15.53 -9.74 21.49
CA SER A 139 14.64 -9.64 22.64
C SER A 139 13.62 -10.78 22.77
N TYR A 140 13.61 -11.78 21.87
CA TYR A 140 12.59 -12.85 21.90
C TYR A 140 12.97 -14.12 22.67
N PRO A 141 14.22 -14.62 22.71
CA PRO A 141 14.60 -15.69 23.63
C PRO A 141 15.24 -15.11 24.90
N ASP A 142 14.89 -15.67 26.06
CA ASP A 142 15.71 -15.55 27.25
C ASP A 142 17.02 -16.32 27.01
N GLU A 143 18.16 -15.62 27.01
CA GLU A 143 19.47 -16.18 26.61
C GLU A 143 19.92 -17.37 27.47
N LEU A 144 19.32 -17.58 28.64
CA LEU A 144 19.69 -18.68 29.53
C LEU A 144 18.84 -19.94 29.33
N THR A 145 17.67 -19.86 28.68
CA THR A 145 16.70 -20.97 28.61
C THR A 145 16.14 -21.27 27.22
N GLY A 146 16.29 -20.37 26.24
CA GLY A 146 15.83 -20.59 24.86
C GLY A 146 14.30 -20.59 24.68
N VAL A 147 13.53 -20.23 25.71
CA VAL A 147 12.07 -20.13 25.67
C VAL A 147 11.64 -18.65 25.55
N ALA A 148 10.47 -18.41 24.96
CA ALA A 148 9.93 -17.06 24.71
C ALA A 148 9.73 -16.27 26.02
N ASN A 149 10.23 -15.03 26.07
CA ASN A 149 10.19 -14.24 27.29
C ASN A 149 8.79 -13.72 27.67
N ARG A 150 8.64 -13.27 28.93
CA ARG A 150 7.37 -12.81 29.50
C ARG A 150 6.74 -11.62 28.75
N ARG A 151 7.56 -10.77 28.12
CA ARG A 151 7.08 -9.65 27.27
C ARG A 151 6.39 -10.15 26.01
N PHE A 152 6.88 -11.24 25.41
CA PHE A 152 6.23 -11.88 24.25
C PHE A 152 4.86 -12.47 24.61
N VAL A 153 4.74 -13.08 25.80
CA VAL A 153 3.49 -13.68 26.27
C VAL A 153 2.43 -12.62 26.60
N MET A 154 2.83 -11.49 27.18
CA MET A 154 1.89 -10.43 27.59
C MET A 154 1.39 -9.52 26.45
N ALA A 155 2.10 -9.44 25.32
CA ALA A 155 1.67 -8.65 24.16
C ALA A 155 0.55 -9.31 23.34
N ARG A 156 0.10 -10.51 23.74
CA ARG A 156 -0.85 -11.35 22.98
C ARG A 156 -2.15 -11.63 23.75
N VAL A 157 -2.39 -10.91 24.85
CA VAL A 157 -3.62 -10.91 25.65
C VAL A 157 -4.34 -9.59 25.47
#